data_AF-A0A923ZW62-F1
#
_entry.id   AF-A0A923ZW62-F1
#
_cell.length_a   1.000
_cell.length_b   1.000
_cell.length_c   1.000
_cell.angle_alpha   90.00
_cell.angle_beta   90.00
_cell.angle_gamma   90.00
#
_symmetry.space_group_name_H-M   'P 1'
#
loop_
_entity.id
_entity.type
_entity.pdbx_description
1 polymer ?
#
loop_
_entity_poly.entity_id
_entity_poly.type
_entity_poly.pdbx_seq_one_letter_code
_entity_poly.pdbx_strand_id
1 'polypeptide(L)'
;MKKILLIEDEDQLRNNTAEILEISGFKVETAENGKIGIERALKNKPDLVVCDVMMPVMDGYGALQAFTHNETLMGIPFIFLTAKVERVDLRKGMELGADDYLTKPFGINELTSAINIRLQKIDNLKRTFTTDESLGLFLENAKVNSGLNSLSMDKKNHLYKKKKVIYSEGDSPTKLFFIKAGKVKIVRENQGGKELITALYGTGDFFGYTPLIEDCNYMDTALALEDSEIIYIPKQDFFELLYRNADVAQNFVKMLSNQIIEKEQQLLGLAYNSLRKRVAEGIILYVKTYKVDYYDKVIVSITREDLSNIAGTAMESLVRTLGDFRDEGLIEIIDGKVVISDITKLEKLKY
;
A
#
# COMPACT_ATOMS: atom_id res chain seq x y z
N MET A 1 2.91 -13.87 17.53
CA MET A 1 2.69 -13.07 18.74
C MET A 1 3.82 -12.04 18.81
N LYS A 2 3.49 -10.74 18.82
CA LYS A 2 4.50 -9.66 18.77
C LYS A 2 5.18 -9.52 20.13
N LYS A 3 6.48 -9.24 20.15
CA LYS A 3 7.30 -9.10 21.35
C LYS A 3 7.44 -7.63 21.73
N ILE A 4 7.10 -7.29 22.97
CA ILE A 4 7.23 -5.94 23.51
C ILE A 4 8.32 -5.95 24.58
N LEU A 5 9.26 -5.02 24.49
CA LEU A 5 10.19 -4.73 25.58
C LEU A 5 9.63 -3.57 26.41
N LEU A 6 9.32 -3.82 27.67
CA LEU A 6 8.88 -2.82 28.64
C LEU A 6 10.05 -2.43 29.55
N ILE A 7 10.45 -1.16 29.54
CA ILE A 7 11.53 -0.62 30.38
C ILE A 7 10.90 0.37 31.38
N GLU A 8 10.95 0.03 32.66
CA GLU A 8 10.27 0.75 33.75
C GLU A 8 10.97 0.44 35.08
N ASP A 9 11.34 1.44 35.87
CA ASP A 9 12.12 1.21 37.10
C ASP A 9 11.24 0.85 38.29
N GLU A 10 9.99 1.32 38.33
CA GLU A 10 9.07 0.98 39.41
C GLU A 10 8.49 -0.44 39.24
N ASP A 11 8.86 -1.36 40.13
CA ASP A 11 8.47 -2.78 40.08
C ASP A 11 6.96 -2.99 39.95
N GLN A 12 6.17 -2.26 40.74
CA GLN A 12 4.72 -2.39 40.74
C GLN A 12 4.11 -1.93 39.41
N LEU A 13 4.57 -0.79 38.88
CA LEU A 13 4.10 -0.26 37.61
C LEU A 13 4.54 -1.14 36.44
N ARG A 14 5.78 -1.66 36.47
CA ARG A 14 6.31 -2.59 35.47
C ARG A 14 5.51 -3.87 35.42
N ASN A 15 5.20 -4.48 36.56
CA ASN A 15 4.43 -5.73 36.62
C ASN A 15 2.99 -5.52 36.14
N ASN A 16 2.32 -4.47 36.60
CA ASN A 16 0.96 -4.14 36.16
C ASN A 16 0.90 -3.89 34.65
N THR A 17 1.85 -3.12 34.12
CA THR A 17 1.92 -2.81 32.69
C THR A 17 2.24 -4.06 31.87
N ALA A 18 3.13 -4.94 32.36
CA ALA A 18 3.42 -6.21 31.70
C ALA A 18 2.18 -7.10 31.63
N GLU A 19 1.43 -7.24 32.73
CA GLU A 19 0.20 -8.04 32.78
C GLU A 19 -0.85 -7.51 31.79
N ILE A 20 -1.04 -6.19 31.74
CA ILE A 20 -1.94 -5.54 30.77
C ILE A 20 -1.58 -5.92 29.33
N LEU A 21 -0.29 -5.89 28.99
CA LEU A 21 0.19 -6.21 27.66
C LEU A 21 0.08 -7.71 27.33
N GLU A 22 0.33 -8.58 28.31
CA GLU A 22 0.18 -10.03 28.14
C GLU A 22 -1.29 -10.43 27.92
N ILE A 23 -2.22 -9.86 28.69
CA ILE A 23 -3.67 -10.05 28.48
C ILE A 23 -4.09 -9.55 27.09
N SER A 24 -3.45 -8.49 26.60
CA SER A 24 -3.68 -7.93 25.27
C SER A 24 -3.05 -8.75 24.12
N GLY A 25 -2.44 -9.91 24.42
CA GLY A 25 -1.92 -10.84 23.42
C GLY A 25 -0.48 -10.58 22.99
N PHE A 26 0.29 -9.80 23.75
CA PHE A 26 1.71 -9.56 23.50
C PHE A 26 2.60 -10.50 24.31
N LYS A 27 3.79 -10.79 23.79
CA LYS A 27 4.86 -11.43 24.58
C LYS A 27 5.71 -10.32 25.18
N VAL A 28 5.71 -10.19 26.51
CA VAL A 28 6.41 -9.09 27.18
C VAL A 28 7.75 -9.56 27.73
N GLU A 29 8.77 -8.74 27.50
CA GLU A 29 10.03 -8.82 28.21
C GLU A 29 10.21 -7.50 28.98
N THR A 30 10.57 -7.58 30.24
CA THR A 30 10.69 -6.39 31.10
C THR A 30 12.14 -5.95 31.24
N ALA A 31 12.41 -4.74 31.71
CA ALA A 31 13.72 -4.25 32.13
C ALA A 31 13.55 -3.12 33.15
N GLU A 32 14.47 -3.01 34.10
CA GLU A 32 14.38 -2.05 35.22
C GLU A 32 15.11 -0.72 34.97
N ASN A 33 15.84 -0.59 33.85
CA ASN A 33 16.46 0.66 33.41
C ASN A 33 16.87 0.58 31.93
N GLY A 34 17.22 1.72 31.34
CA GLY A 34 17.60 1.83 29.92
C GLY A 34 18.77 0.93 29.52
N LYS A 35 19.78 0.74 30.38
CA LYS A 35 20.96 -0.08 30.08
C LYS A 35 20.59 -1.55 29.95
N ILE A 36 19.85 -2.09 30.91
CA ILE A 36 19.36 -3.47 30.87
C ILE A 36 18.38 -3.66 29.70
N GLY A 37 17.57 -2.63 29.41
CA GLY A 37 16.69 -2.62 28.25
C GLY A 37 17.45 -2.82 26.93
N ILE A 38 18.53 -2.08 26.70
CA ILE A 38 19.38 -2.21 25.50
C ILE A 38 20.00 -3.62 25.41
N GLU A 39 20.54 -4.14 26.51
CA GLU A 39 21.13 -5.48 26.55
C GLU A 39 20.11 -6.57 26.16
N ARG A 40 18.88 -6.47 26.68
CA ARG A 40 17.78 -7.38 26.32
C ARG A 40 17.32 -7.20 24.88
N ALA A 41 17.25 -5.96 24.39
CA ALA A 41 16.86 -5.65 23.02
C ALA A 41 17.80 -6.28 21.99
N LEU A 42 19.12 -6.20 22.22
CA LEU A 42 20.14 -6.80 21.34
C LEU A 42 20.03 -8.33 21.29
N LYS A 43 19.70 -8.96 22.42
CA LYS A 43 19.59 -10.41 22.53
C LYS A 43 18.29 -10.96 21.93
N ASN A 44 17.16 -10.32 22.22
CA ASN A 44 15.84 -10.90 22.00
C ASN A 44 15.04 -10.25 20.86
N LYS A 45 15.53 -9.12 20.33
CA LYS A 45 14.98 -8.36 19.18
C LYS A 45 13.47 -8.14 19.29
N PRO A 46 13.02 -7.18 20.12
CA PRO A 46 11.60 -6.87 20.28
C PRO A 46 11.02 -6.25 19.01
N ASP A 47 9.71 -6.37 18.84
CA ASP A 47 8.96 -5.73 17.76
C ASP A 47 8.62 -4.25 18.08
N LEU A 48 8.62 -3.87 19.36
CA LEU A 48 8.39 -2.50 19.85
C LEU A 48 8.95 -2.34 21.28
N VAL A 49 9.37 -1.13 21.64
CA VAL A 49 9.80 -0.74 22.99
C VAL A 49 8.81 0.23 23.62
N VAL A 50 8.43 -0.03 24.87
CA VAL A 50 7.72 0.90 25.75
C VAL A 50 8.67 1.25 26.89
N CYS A 51 8.95 2.53 27.10
CA CYS A 51 10.03 2.95 27.99
C CYS A 51 9.61 4.15 28.83
N ASP A 52 9.78 4.11 30.14
CA ASP A 52 9.69 5.32 30.96
C ASP A 52 10.79 6.31 30.59
N VAL A 53 10.46 7.59 30.63
CA VAL A 53 11.40 8.69 30.46
C VAL A 53 12.33 8.80 31.66
N MET A 54 11.80 8.71 32.89
CA MET A 54 12.57 8.98 34.11
C MET A 54 12.93 7.66 34.81
N MET A 55 14.18 7.23 34.67
CA MET A 55 14.69 6.01 35.33
C MET A 55 16.13 6.22 35.84
N PRO A 56 16.56 5.51 36.89
CA PRO A 56 17.94 5.50 37.35
C PRO A 56 18.88 4.81 36.34
N VAL A 57 20.18 5.06 36.49
CA VAL A 57 21.29 4.51 35.67
C VAL A 57 21.30 5.02 34.22
N MET A 58 20.21 4.83 33.48
CA MET A 58 20.02 5.33 32.13
C MET A 58 18.54 5.64 31.93
N ASP A 59 18.27 6.90 31.59
CA ASP A 59 16.93 7.42 31.34
C ASP A 59 16.41 7.00 29.94
N GLY A 60 15.13 7.24 29.69
CA GLY A 60 14.51 6.86 28.42
C GLY A 60 15.12 7.56 27.21
N TYR A 61 15.60 8.80 27.37
CA TYR A 61 16.25 9.55 26.29
C TYR A 61 17.60 8.93 25.90
N GLY A 62 18.42 8.56 26.89
CA GLY A 62 19.68 7.85 26.67
C GLY A 62 19.46 6.49 26.04
N ALA A 63 18.42 5.77 26.47
CA ALA A 63 18.02 4.52 25.83
C ALA A 63 17.65 4.72 24.35
N LEU A 64 16.80 5.69 24.02
CA LEU A 64 16.42 5.99 22.64
C LEU A 64 17.64 6.35 21.77
N GLN A 65 18.57 7.16 22.28
CA GLN A 65 19.81 7.47 21.55
C GLN A 65 20.64 6.23 21.24
N ALA A 66 20.73 5.28 22.17
CA ALA A 66 21.45 4.03 21.93
C ALA A 66 20.75 3.15 20.88
N PHE A 67 19.41 3.14 20.85
CA PHE A 67 18.64 2.45 19.82
C PHE A 67 18.84 3.07 18.44
N THR A 68 18.86 4.41 18.34
CA THR A 68 19.03 5.10 17.05
C THR A 68 20.45 5.00 16.49
N HIS A 69 21.49 4.88 17.34
CA HIS A 69 22.88 4.78 16.91
C HIS A 69 23.39 3.34 16.71
N ASN A 70 22.55 2.33 16.97
CA ASN A 70 22.91 0.93 16.79
C ASN A 70 22.20 0.33 15.57
N GLU A 71 22.95 -0.14 14.57
CA GLU A 71 22.40 -0.69 13.32
C GLU A 71 21.42 -1.86 13.52
N THR A 72 21.56 -2.63 14.61
CA THR A 72 20.69 -3.78 14.89
C THR A 72 19.37 -3.38 15.56
N LEU A 73 19.36 -2.24 16.25
CA LEU A 73 18.20 -1.73 17.00
C LEU A 73 17.47 -0.59 16.27
N MET A 74 18.14 0.04 15.31
CA MET A 74 17.61 1.12 14.49
C MET A 74 16.34 0.64 13.75
N GLY A 75 15.27 1.43 13.86
CA GLY A 75 13.98 1.14 13.24
C GLY A 75 13.02 0.29 14.08
N ILE A 76 13.41 -0.14 15.28
CA ILE A 76 12.46 -0.67 16.27
C ILE A 76 11.64 0.52 16.82
N PRO A 77 10.30 0.46 16.79
CA PRO A 77 9.46 1.56 17.21
C PRO A 77 9.56 1.76 18.73
N PHE A 78 9.59 3.01 19.16
CA PHE A 78 9.87 3.39 20.55
C PHE A 78 8.80 4.35 21.09
N ILE A 79 8.08 3.91 22.13
CA ILE A 79 7.03 4.68 22.80
C ILE A 79 7.52 5.10 24.18
N PHE A 80 7.44 6.40 24.47
CA PHE A 80 7.72 6.92 25.81
C PHE A 80 6.50 6.83 26.73
N LEU A 81 6.71 6.44 27.98
CA LEU A 81 5.79 6.70 29.08
C LEU A 81 6.28 7.93 29.84
N THR A 82 5.43 8.93 30.06
CA THR A 82 5.84 10.17 30.74
C THR A 82 4.82 10.64 31.76
N ALA A 83 5.27 11.10 32.92
CA ALA A 83 4.43 11.79 33.91
C ALA A 83 4.25 13.30 33.61
N LYS A 84 5.06 13.87 32.70
CA LYS A 84 5.09 15.31 32.39
C LYS A 84 4.56 15.60 30.99
N VAL A 85 3.66 16.58 30.92
CA VAL A 85 2.97 17.06 29.69
C VAL A 85 3.57 18.36 29.17
N GLU A 86 4.74 18.78 29.66
CA GLU A 86 5.33 20.06 29.24
C GLU A 86 5.76 19.99 27.76
N ARG A 87 5.35 20.98 26.97
CA ARG A 87 5.60 21.05 25.51
C ARG A 87 7.09 20.97 25.12
N VAL A 88 8.00 21.25 26.05
CA VAL A 88 9.45 21.20 25.83
C VAL A 88 9.95 19.75 25.82
N ASP A 89 9.45 18.91 26.73
CA ASP A 89 9.85 17.50 26.86
C ASP A 89 9.32 16.64 25.70
N LEU A 90 8.11 16.94 25.23
CA LEU A 90 7.51 16.31 24.04
C LEU A 90 8.29 16.61 22.76
N ARG A 91 8.78 17.84 22.62
CA ARG A 91 9.54 18.28 21.44
C ARG A 91 10.92 17.62 21.39
N LYS A 92 11.59 17.53 22.53
CA LYS A 92 12.89 16.86 22.68
C LYS A 92 12.80 15.37 22.31
N GLY A 93 11.75 14.67 22.72
CA GLY A 93 11.52 13.27 22.35
C GLY A 93 11.30 13.06 20.84
N MET A 94 10.49 13.91 20.22
CA MET A 94 10.25 13.85 18.76
C MET A 94 11.48 14.21 17.93
N GLU A 95 12.28 15.21 18.36
CA GLU A 95 13.54 15.57 17.71
C GLU A 95 14.59 14.45 17.78
N LEU A 96 14.55 13.63 18.83
CA LEU A 96 15.43 12.46 19.02
C LEU A 96 14.93 11.19 18.30
N GLY A 97 13.77 11.26 17.64
CA GLY A 97 13.23 10.18 16.82
C GLY A 97 12.29 9.21 17.56
N ALA A 98 11.68 9.63 18.68
CA ALA A 98 10.63 8.85 19.32
C ALA A 98 9.39 8.74 18.43
N ASP A 99 8.79 7.56 18.36
CA ASP A 99 7.61 7.34 17.54
C ASP A 99 6.34 7.86 18.20
N ASP A 100 6.25 7.79 19.53
CA ASP A 100 5.08 8.22 20.29
C ASP A 100 5.38 8.51 21.77
N TYR A 101 4.40 9.09 22.45
CA TYR A 101 4.39 9.27 23.89
C TYR A 101 3.00 8.96 24.48
N LEU A 102 3.00 8.38 25.67
CA LEU A 102 1.81 8.09 26.45
C LEU A 102 1.97 8.70 27.85
N THR A 103 1.01 9.55 28.23
CA THR A 103 1.03 10.21 29.53
C THR A 103 0.52 9.28 30.63
N LYS A 104 1.23 9.22 31.75
CA LYS A 104 0.78 8.53 32.98
C LYS A 104 -0.20 9.44 33.76
N PRO A 105 -1.30 8.91 34.32
CA PRO A 105 -1.76 7.53 34.25
C PRO A 105 -2.43 7.22 32.90
N PHE A 106 -2.31 5.98 32.44
CA PHE A 106 -2.90 5.50 31.19
C PHE A 106 -3.79 4.27 31.41
N GLY A 107 -4.81 4.13 30.56
CA GLY A 107 -5.66 2.94 30.55
C GLY A 107 -5.13 1.81 29.66
N ILE A 108 -5.66 0.60 29.86
CA ILE A 108 -5.38 -0.58 29.02
C ILE A 108 -5.59 -0.27 27.53
N ASN A 109 -6.73 0.38 27.21
CA ASN A 109 -7.09 0.71 25.84
C ASN A 109 -6.14 1.72 25.20
N GLU A 110 -5.67 2.71 25.96
CA GLU A 110 -4.77 3.75 25.45
C GLU A 110 -3.39 3.18 25.15
N LEU A 111 -2.82 2.40 26.07
CA LEU A 111 -1.54 1.72 25.88
C LEU A 111 -1.59 0.73 24.71
N THR A 112 -2.63 -0.11 24.67
CA THR A 112 -2.80 -1.12 23.62
C THR A 112 -3.04 -0.47 22.26
N SER A 113 -3.80 0.63 22.21
CA SER A 113 -4.02 1.40 20.98
C SER A 113 -2.72 2.02 20.47
N ALA A 114 -1.94 2.67 21.34
CA ALA A 114 -0.66 3.27 20.97
C ALA A 114 0.30 2.23 20.37
N ILE A 115 0.43 1.06 21.01
CA ILE A 115 1.27 -0.04 20.52
C ILE A 115 0.77 -0.56 19.17
N ASN A 116 -0.53 -0.83 19.04
CA ASN A 116 -1.10 -1.37 17.81
C ASN A 116 -0.95 -0.40 16.62
N ILE A 117 -1.15 0.90 16.83
CA ILE A 117 -0.95 1.91 15.78
C ILE A 117 0.49 1.88 15.26
N ARG A 118 1.48 1.77 16.16
CA ARG A 118 2.91 1.75 15.77
C ARG A 118 3.31 0.44 15.10
N LEU A 119 2.88 -0.69 15.63
CA LEU A 119 3.09 -1.99 14.98
C LEU A 119 2.44 -2.05 13.59
N GLN A 120 1.22 -1.51 13.44
CA GLN A 120 0.55 -1.41 12.14
C GLN A 120 1.31 -0.48 11.18
N LYS A 121 1.81 0.67 11.64
CA LYS A 121 2.60 1.58 10.80
C LYS A 121 3.87 0.91 10.29
N ILE A 122 4.56 0.14 11.14
CA ILE A 122 5.74 -0.62 10.73
C ILE A 122 5.38 -1.79 9.81
N ASP A 123 4.31 -2.53 10.10
CA ASP A 123 3.83 -3.60 9.23
C ASP A 123 3.40 -3.02 7.86
N ASN A 124 2.82 -1.83 7.82
CA ASN A 124 2.47 -1.09 6.60
C ASN A 124 3.71 -0.58 5.86
N LEU A 125 4.75 -0.10 6.56
CA LEU A 125 6.04 0.27 5.95
C LEU A 125 6.78 -0.97 5.41
N LYS A 126 6.75 -2.11 6.10
CA LYS A 126 7.32 -3.37 5.61
C LYS A 126 6.52 -3.93 4.42
N ARG A 127 5.19 -3.75 4.43
CA ARG A 127 4.30 -4.03 3.30
C ARG A 127 4.38 -2.98 2.19
N THR A 128 5.13 -1.89 2.35
CA THR A 128 5.29 -0.87 1.29
C THR A 128 6.13 -1.36 0.10
N PHE A 129 6.70 -2.56 0.18
CA PHE A 129 7.21 -3.29 -0.99
C PHE A 129 6.15 -4.18 -1.70
N THR A 130 4.90 -4.13 -1.26
CA THR A 130 3.76 -4.79 -1.92
C THR A 130 2.58 -3.82 -1.93
N THR A 131 2.43 -3.12 -3.04
CA THR A 131 1.25 -2.31 -3.36
C THR A 131 -0.03 -3.17 -3.37
N ASP A 132 -1.17 -2.49 -3.21
CA ASP A 132 -2.56 -2.92 -3.49
C ASP A 132 -3.38 -3.71 -2.45
N GLU A 133 -3.11 -3.65 -1.14
CA GLU A 133 -4.11 -4.12 -0.14
C GLU A 133 -4.39 -3.13 1.01
N SER A 134 -3.67 -2.02 1.11
CA SER A 134 -3.76 -1.15 2.30
C SER A 134 -4.93 -0.17 2.30
N LEU A 135 -5.43 0.27 1.13
CA LEU A 135 -6.36 1.39 1.08
C LEU A 135 -7.84 0.99 1.31
N GLY A 136 -8.25 -0.21 0.87
CA GLY A 136 -9.59 -0.75 1.16
C GLY A 136 -9.81 -1.02 2.65
N LEU A 137 -8.85 -1.71 3.29
CA LEU A 137 -8.81 -1.89 4.75
C LEU A 137 -8.71 -0.55 5.49
N PHE A 138 -8.00 0.42 4.92
CA PHE A 138 -7.90 1.75 5.50
C PHE A 138 -9.19 2.55 5.40
N LEU A 139 -9.98 2.47 4.32
CA LEU A 139 -11.31 3.08 4.28
C LEU A 139 -12.29 2.44 5.27
N GLU A 140 -12.17 1.12 5.50
CA GLU A 140 -12.90 0.46 6.59
C GLU A 140 -12.47 0.97 7.96
N ASN A 141 -11.16 1.09 8.21
CA ASN A 141 -10.63 1.61 9.47
C ASN A 141 -10.91 3.11 9.69
N ALA A 142 -10.90 3.92 8.62
CA ALA A 142 -11.25 5.35 8.67
C ALA A 142 -12.72 5.57 9.01
N LYS A 143 -13.63 4.67 8.61
CA LYS A 143 -15.01 4.67 9.11
C LYS A 143 -15.09 4.45 10.62
N VAL A 144 -14.28 3.53 11.15
CA VAL A 144 -14.28 3.16 12.58
C VAL A 144 -13.65 4.25 13.46
N ASN A 145 -12.50 4.82 13.04
CA ASN A 145 -11.70 5.70 13.90
C ASN A 145 -12.03 7.19 13.82
N SER A 146 -12.72 7.66 12.77
CA SER A 146 -12.94 9.10 12.55
C SER A 146 -14.35 9.60 12.87
N GLY A 147 -15.26 8.73 13.35
CA GLY A 147 -16.68 9.09 13.48
C GLY A 147 -17.38 9.36 12.14
N LEU A 148 -16.75 8.99 11.01
CA LEU A 148 -17.23 9.17 9.63
C LEU A 148 -18.32 8.13 9.26
N ASN A 149 -19.29 7.93 10.15
CA ASN A 149 -20.52 7.16 9.85
C ASN A 149 -21.37 7.80 8.72
N SER A 150 -21.00 9.01 8.27
CA SER A 150 -21.71 9.82 7.28
C SER A 150 -21.24 9.65 5.83
N LEU A 151 -20.15 8.93 5.56
CA LEU A 151 -19.71 8.71 4.17
C LEU A 151 -20.73 7.86 3.44
N SER A 152 -21.48 8.52 2.57
CA SER A 152 -22.51 7.95 1.71
C SER A 152 -21.83 7.24 0.54
N MET A 153 -21.03 6.23 0.84
CA MET A 153 -20.70 5.22 -0.16
C MET A 153 -22.02 4.67 -0.67
N ASP A 154 -22.21 4.68 -1.98
CA ASP A 154 -23.34 3.95 -2.53
C ASP A 154 -23.09 2.47 -2.20
N LYS A 155 -23.81 1.98 -1.19
CA LYS A 155 -23.69 0.59 -0.71
C LYS A 155 -24.13 -0.40 -1.79
N LYS A 156 -24.70 0.07 -2.91
CA LYS A 156 -25.01 -0.76 -4.06
C LYS A 156 -23.74 -1.07 -4.85
N ASN A 157 -23.46 -2.36 -4.98
CA ASN A 157 -22.46 -2.83 -5.93
C ASN A 157 -22.99 -2.56 -7.35
N HIS A 158 -22.22 -1.79 -8.13
CA HIS A 158 -22.52 -1.58 -9.54
C HIS A 158 -21.85 -2.66 -10.36
N LEU A 159 -22.66 -3.47 -11.02
CA LEU A 159 -22.20 -4.58 -11.84
C LEU A 159 -21.96 -4.13 -13.27
N TYR A 160 -20.72 -4.28 -13.72
CA TYR A 160 -20.33 -4.06 -15.11
C TYR A 160 -19.97 -5.37 -15.76
N LYS A 161 -20.59 -5.66 -16.90
CA LYS A 161 -20.21 -6.81 -17.73
C LYS A 161 -18.92 -6.52 -18.48
N LYS A 162 -18.17 -7.57 -18.83
CA LYS A 162 -17.00 -7.46 -19.71
C LYS A 162 -17.26 -6.55 -20.93
N LYS A 163 -16.30 -5.69 -21.24
CA LYS A 163 -16.32 -4.64 -22.29
C LYS A 163 -17.33 -3.50 -22.07
N LYS A 164 -18.06 -3.44 -20.95
CA LYS A 164 -18.94 -2.30 -20.68
C LYS A 164 -18.12 -1.07 -20.26
N VAL A 165 -18.51 0.07 -20.81
CA VAL A 165 -17.97 1.39 -20.47
C VAL A 165 -18.46 1.80 -19.09
N ILE A 166 -17.55 2.29 -18.25
CA ILE A 166 -17.81 2.78 -16.90
C ILE A 166 -17.99 4.30 -16.91
N TYR A 167 -17.10 5.01 -17.61
CA TYR A 167 -17.20 6.41 -18.00
C TYR A 167 -16.50 6.62 -19.34
N SER A 168 -16.88 7.66 -20.07
CA SER A 168 -16.32 8.01 -21.38
C SER A 168 -15.46 9.28 -21.31
N GLU A 169 -14.54 9.42 -22.25
CA GLU A 169 -13.83 10.68 -22.47
C GLU A 169 -14.83 11.82 -22.72
N GLY A 170 -14.63 12.95 -22.05
CA GLY A 170 -15.52 14.12 -22.09
C GLY A 170 -16.61 14.13 -21.02
N ASP A 171 -16.90 13.00 -20.36
CA ASP A 171 -17.87 12.97 -19.25
C ASP A 171 -17.38 13.80 -18.06
N SER A 172 -18.30 14.43 -17.34
CA SER A 172 -17.95 15.18 -16.12
C SER A 172 -17.87 14.25 -14.90
N PRO A 173 -16.79 14.30 -14.11
CA PRO A 173 -16.58 13.39 -12.99
C PRO A 173 -17.43 13.80 -11.78
N THR A 174 -18.25 12.87 -11.30
CA THR A 174 -19.16 13.09 -10.15
C THR A 174 -18.87 12.18 -8.97
N LYS A 175 -18.00 11.18 -9.15
CA LYS A 175 -17.72 10.12 -8.18
C LYS A 175 -16.37 9.50 -8.43
N LEU A 176 -15.75 9.05 -7.36
CA LEU A 176 -14.59 8.16 -7.34
C LEU A 176 -15.09 6.72 -7.42
N PHE A 177 -14.33 5.87 -8.10
CA PHE A 177 -14.65 4.46 -8.27
C PHE A 177 -13.70 3.59 -7.46
N PHE A 178 -14.23 2.60 -6.76
CA PHE A 178 -13.47 1.56 -6.06
C PHE A 178 -13.84 0.18 -6.62
N ILE A 179 -12.84 -0.61 -7.00
CA ILE A 179 -13.04 -1.95 -7.56
C ILE A 179 -13.13 -2.94 -6.41
N LYS A 180 -14.34 -3.39 -6.10
CA LYS A 180 -14.57 -4.42 -5.09
C LYS A 180 -14.20 -5.80 -5.61
N ALA A 181 -14.45 -6.06 -6.90
CA ALA A 181 -14.04 -7.29 -7.57
C ALA A 181 -13.95 -7.04 -9.08
N GLY A 182 -13.04 -7.76 -9.75
CA GLY A 182 -12.87 -7.72 -11.20
C GLY A 182 -11.74 -6.80 -11.66
N LYS A 183 -11.78 -6.43 -12.93
CA LYS A 183 -10.69 -5.71 -13.61
C LYS A 183 -11.21 -4.61 -14.50
N VAL A 184 -10.49 -3.50 -14.52
CA VAL A 184 -10.81 -2.30 -15.31
C VAL A 184 -9.57 -1.88 -16.09
N LYS A 185 -9.78 -1.46 -17.33
CA LYS A 185 -8.75 -0.83 -18.16
C LYS A 185 -9.13 0.61 -18.45
N ILE A 186 -8.12 1.47 -18.54
CA ILE A 186 -8.25 2.84 -19.04
C ILE A 186 -7.66 2.92 -20.43
N VAL A 187 -8.44 3.40 -21.38
CA VAL A 187 -8.04 3.55 -22.77
C VAL A 187 -8.04 5.03 -23.17
N ARG A 188 -7.11 5.39 -24.04
CA ARG A 188 -7.18 6.61 -24.84
C ARG A 188 -7.19 6.23 -26.30
N GLU A 189 -8.03 6.91 -27.07
CA GLU A 189 -8.14 6.74 -28.50
C GLU A 189 -7.42 7.91 -29.20
N ASN A 190 -6.69 7.63 -30.27
CA ASN A 190 -6.15 8.69 -31.11
C ASN A 190 -7.18 9.12 -32.17
N GLN A 191 -6.89 10.18 -32.93
CA GLN A 191 -7.78 10.67 -34.01
C GLN A 191 -8.05 9.63 -35.11
N GLY A 192 -7.22 8.59 -35.22
CA GLY A 192 -7.38 7.50 -36.19
C GLY A 192 -8.13 6.28 -35.64
N GLY A 193 -8.71 6.38 -34.46
CA GLY A 193 -9.49 5.31 -33.83
C GLY A 193 -8.69 4.19 -33.18
N LYS A 194 -7.36 4.38 -33.04
CA LYS A 194 -6.51 3.39 -32.40
C LYS A 194 -6.47 3.61 -30.90
N GLU A 195 -6.86 2.58 -30.15
CA GLU A 195 -6.79 2.56 -28.70
C GLU A 195 -5.37 2.27 -28.19
N LEU A 196 -5.01 2.91 -27.09
CA LEU A 196 -3.89 2.57 -26.24
C LEU A 196 -4.42 2.35 -24.81
N ILE A 197 -4.12 1.20 -24.22
CA ILE A 197 -4.40 0.98 -22.79
C ILE A 197 -3.31 1.69 -22.00
N THR A 198 -3.72 2.68 -21.22
CA THR A 198 -2.80 3.53 -20.47
C THR A 198 -2.70 3.11 -19.01
N ALA A 199 -3.72 2.45 -18.46
CA ALA A 199 -3.68 1.93 -17.09
C ALA A 199 -4.56 0.68 -16.96
N LEU A 200 -4.21 -0.16 -16.00
CA LEU A 200 -4.95 -1.35 -15.58
C LEU A 200 -5.20 -1.22 -14.08
N TYR A 201 -6.40 -1.59 -13.64
CA TYR A 201 -6.79 -1.58 -12.23
C TYR A 201 -7.50 -2.87 -11.87
N GLY A 202 -7.16 -3.44 -10.72
CA GLY A 202 -7.71 -4.66 -10.17
C GLY A 202 -8.51 -4.44 -8.88
N THR A 203 -8.92 -5.54 -8.26
CA THR A 203 -9.57 -5.54 -6.95
C THR A 203 -8.75 -4.77 -5.92
N GLY A 204 -9.41 -3.84 -5.21
CA GLY A 204 -8.77 -2.98 -4.20
C GLY A 204 -8.33 -1.61 -4.73
N ASP A 205 -8.33 -1.42 -6.04
CA ASP A 205 -7.88 -0.16 -6.64
C ASP A 205 -8.97 0.89 -6.71
N PHE A 206 -8.52 2.15 -6.74
CA PHE A 206 -9.33 3.31 -7.05
C PHE A 206 -8.96 3.86 -8.42
N PHE A 207 -9.94 4.40 -9.13
CA PHE A 207 -9.69 5.08 -10.39
C PHE A 207 -10.67 6.24 -10.62
N GLY A 208 -10.34 7.09 -11.58
CA GLY A 208 -11.13 8.29 -11.90
C GLY A 208 -10.99 9.44 -10.91
N TYR A 209 -9.97 9.43 -10.04
CA TYR A 209 -9.72 10.51 -9.08
C TYR A 209 -9.00 11.71 -9.67
N THR A 210 -8.13 11.55 -10.69
CA THR A 210 -7.39 12.68 -11.27
C THR A 210 -8.33 13.78 -11.78
N PRO A 211 -9.37 13.48 -12.58
CA PRO A 211 -10.30 14.52 -13.05
C PRO A 211 -11.14 15.13 -11.92
N LEU A 212 -11.41 14.39 -10.83
CA LEU A 212 -12.07 14.95 -9.65
C LEU A 212 -11.21 16.01 -8.97
N ILE A 213 -9.92 15.70 -8.78
CA ILE A 213 -8.95 16.57 -8.10
C ILE A 213 -8.62 17.80 -8.95
N GLU A 214 -8.44 17.63 -10.26
CA GLU A 214 -8.13 18.71 -11.19
C GLU A 214 -9.36 19.53 -11.62
N ASP A 215 -10.57 19.09 -11.25
CA ASP A 215 -11.85 19.69 -11.62
C ASP A 215 -12.01 19.85 -13.15
N CYS A 216 -11.73 18.77 -13.88
CA CYS A 216 -11.82 18.70 -15.34
C CYS A 216 -12.68 17.50 -15.79
N ASN A 217 -13.00 17.42 -17.09
CA ASN A 217 -13.68 16.25 -17.64
C ASN A 217 -12.72 15.06 -17.77
N TYR A 218 -13.26 13.84 -17.85
CA TYR A 218 -12.43 12.67 -18.14
C TYR A 218 -11.70 12.83 -19.47
N MET A 219 -10.38 12.59 -19.46
CA MET A 219 -9.51 12.67 -20.64
C MET A 219 -9.25 11.29 -21.28
N ASP A 220 -9.93 10.27 -20.75
CA ASP A 220 -9.82 8.87 -21.10
C ASP A 220 -11.16 8.16 -20.91
N THR A 221 -11.24 6.91 -21.34
CA THR A 221 -12.43 6.06 -21.19
C THR A 221 -12.07 4.86 -20.31
N ALA A 222 -12.91 4.56 -19.31
CA ALA A 222 -12.77 3.36 -18.48
C ALA A 222 -13.70 2.25 -18.97
N LEU A 223 -13.18 1.03 -19.13
CA LEU A 223 -13.97 -0.15 -19.48
C LEU A 223 -13.68 -1.32 -18.54
N ALA A 224 -14.71 -2.12 -18.26
CA ALA A 224 -14.54 -3.38 -17.54
C ALA A 224 -13.85 -4.42 -18.45
N LEU A 225 -12.71 -4.97 -18.00
CA LEU A 225 -11.95 -5.99 -18.73
C LEU A 225 -12.57 -7.39 -18.57
N GLU A 226 -13.23 -7.62 -17.43
CA GLU A 226 -14.07 -8.77 -17.11
C GLU A 226 -15.34 -8.31 -16.39
N ASP A 227 -16.16 -9.25 -15.90
CA ASP A 227 -17.30 -8.88 -15.07
C ASP A 227 -16.77 -8.29 -13.74
N SER A 228 -17.16 -7.06 -13.42
CA SER A 228 -16.59 -6.28 -12.32
C SER A 228 -17.67 -5.69 -11.41
N GLU A 229 -17.40 -5.72 -10.10
CA GLU A 229 -18.18 -5.06 -9.05
C GLU A 229 -17.50 -3.76 -8.64
N ILE A 230 -18.18 -2.63 -8.80
CA ILE A 230 -17.63 -1.30 -8.54
C ILE A 230 -18.49 -0.58 -7.51
N ILE A 231 -17.85 0.01 -6.50
CA ILE A 231 -18.47 0.89 -5.52
C ILE A 231 -18.22 2.34 -5.91
N TYR A 232 -19.24 3.18 -5.78
CA TYR A 232 -19.11 4.62 -6.02
C TYR A 232 -18.96 5.38 -4.72
N ILE A 233 -18.03 6.33 -4.73
CA ILE A 233 -17.82 7.30 -3.66
C ILE A 233 -18.16 8.68 -4.25
N PRO A 234 -19.21 9.37 -3.80
CA PRO A 234 -19.57 10.69 -4.31
C PRO A 234 -18.40 11.68 -4.23
N LYS A 235 -18.31 12.61 -5.20
CA LYS A 235 -17.25 13.65 -5.23
C LYS A 235 -17.12 14.38 -3.88
N GLN A 236 -18.25 14.74 -3.26
CA GLN A 236 -18.28 15.43 -1.98
C GLN A 236 -17.64 14.61 -0.85
N ASP A 237 -18.04 13.34 -0.72
CA ASP A 237 -17.51 12.41 0.27
C ASP A 237 -16.02 12.13 0.08
N PHE A 238 -15.57 12.02 -1.17
CA PHE A 238 -14.17 11.87 -1.50
C PHE A 238 -13.35 13.08 -1.02
N PHE A 239 -13.81 14.29 -1.26
CA PHE A 239 -13.14 15.49 -0.77
C PHE A 239 -13.20 15.63 0.76
N GLU A 240 -14.32 15.24 1.40
CA GLU A 240 -14.40 15.21 2.86
C GLU A 240 -13.35 14.26 3.45
N LEU A 241 -13.17 13.07 2.86
CA LEU A 241 -12.12 12.12 3.23
C LEU A 241 -10.72 12.73 3.09
N LEU A 242 -10.42 13.34 1.94
CA LEU A 242 -9.13 13.97 1.68
C LEU A 242 -8.82 15.10 2.67
N TYR A 243 -9.81 15.93 3.02
CA TYR A 243 -9.58 17.09 3.87
C TYR A 243 -9.57 16.79 5.36
N ARG A 244 -10.31 15.78 5.80
CA ARG A 244 -10.43 15.45 7.23
C ARG A 244 -9.43 14.41 7.72
N ASN A 245 -8.85 13.63 6.81
CA ASN A 245 -7.95 12.54 7.18
C ASN A 245 -6.63 12.66 6.41
N ALA A 246 -5.60 13.10 7.13
CA ALA A 246 -4.26 13.31 6.57
C ALA A 246 -3.65 12.02 6.01
N ASP A 247 -3.93 10.86 6.60
CA ASP A 247 -3.45 9.58 6.09
C ASP A 247 -4.14 9.23 4.76
N VAL A 248 -5.43 9.54 4.58
CA VAL A 248 -6.12 9.38 3.28
C VAL A 248 -5.43 10.26 2.25
N ALA A 249 -5.25 11.55 2.56
CA ALA A 249 -4.62 12.50 1.66
C ALA A 249 -3.21 12.06 1.24
N GLN A 250 -2.39 11.64 2.21
CA GLN A 250 -1.03 11.17 1.95
C GLN A 250 -1.01 9.93 1.03
N ASN A 251 -1.97 9.02 1.19
CA ASN A 251 -2.09 7.86 0.31
C ASN A 251 -2.45 8.27 -1.13
N PHE A 252 -3.40 9.18 -1.33
CA PHE A 252 -3.73 9.68 -2.67
C PHE A 252 -2.56 10.45 -3.32
N VAL A 253 -1.80 11.24 -2.54
CA VAL A 253 -0.58 11.89 -3.02
C VAL A 253 0.44 10.85 -3.48
N LYS A 254 0.63 9.78 -2.70
CA LYS A 254 1.54 8.68 -3.07
C LYS A 254 1.07 7.94 -4.33
N MET A 255 -0.23 7.68 -4.46
CA MET A 255 -0.82 7.07 -5.64
C MET A 255 -0.59 7.91 -6.90
N LEU A 256 -0.87 9.23 -6.83
CA LEU A 256 -0.60 10.17 -7.92
C LEU A 256 0.89 10.18 -8.28
N SER A 257 1.77 10.24 -7.29
CA SER A 257 3.22 10.22 -7.52
C SER A 257 3.68 8.93 -8.21
N ASN A 258 3.17 7.77 -7.77
CA ASN A 258 3.50 6.48 -8.37
C ASN A 258 3.01 6.40 -9.81
N GLN A 259 1.79 6.88 -10.09
CA GLN A 259 1.27 6.94 -11.46
C GLN A 259 2.13 7.80 -12.37
N ILE A 260 2.60 8.95 -11.89
CA ILE A 260 3.50 9.81 -12.68
C ILE A 260 4.78 9.05 -13.05
N ILE A 261 5.40 8.37 -12.09
CA ILE A 261 6.62 7.58 -12.30
C ILE A 261 6.36 6.44 -13.30
N GLU A 262 5.26 5.71 -13.14
CA GLU A 262 4.87 4.61 -14.05
C GLU A 262 4.64 5.12 -15.49
N LYS A 263 3.97 6.26 -15.64
CA LYS A 263 3.74 6.88 -16.95
C LYS A 263 5.03 7.32 -17.61
N GLU A 264 5.97 7.89 -16.85
CA GLU A 264 7.29 8.27 -17.36
C GLU A 264 8.06 7.06 -17.87
N GLN A 265 8.06 5.96 -17.11
CA GLN A 265 8.67 4.69 -17.53
C GLN A 265 8.01 4.12 -18.77
N GLN A 266 6.68 4.16 -18.85
CA GLN A 266 5.94 3.72 -20.04
C GLN A 266 6.29 4.57 -21.26
N LEU A 267 6.44 5.89 -21.09
CA LEU A 267 6.81 6.82 -22.17
C LEU A 267 8.21 6.52 -22.71
N LEU A 268 9.18 6.30 -21.82
CA LEU A 268 10.53 5.88 -22.20
C LEU A 268 10.52 4.52 -22.91
N GLY A 269 9.71 3.58 -22.42
CA GLY A 269 9.55 2.27 -23.03
C GLY A 269 8.98 2.35 -24.45
N LEU A 270 7.95 3.17 -24.67
CA LEU A 270 7.40 3.38 -26.00
C LEU A 270 8.40 4.03 -26.98
N ALA A 271 9.28 4.91 -26.49
CA ALA A 271 10.26 5.62 -27.31
C ALA A 271 11.49 4.77 -27.67
N TYR A 272 12.00 3.96 -26.73
CA TYR A 272 13.30 3.31 -26.86
C TYR A 272 13.28 1.78 -26.80
N ASN A 273 12.23 1.16 -26.25
CA ASN A 273 12.21 -0.30 -26.20
C ASN A 273 11.89 -0.89 -27.57
N SER A 274 12.54 -2.01 -27.86
CA SER A 274 12.19 -2.83 -29.01
C SER A 274 10.75 -3.36 -28.88
N LEU A 275 10.15 -3.70 -30.03
CA LEU A 275 8.83 -4.33 -30.10
C LEU A 275 8.72 -5.50 -29.11
N ARG A 276 9.76 -6.33 -29.04
CA ARG A 276 9.79 -7.54 -28.24
C ARG A 276 9.73 -7.23 -26.74
N LYS A 277 10.58 -6.33 -26.27
CA LYS A 277 10.54 -5.83 -24.89
C LYS A 277 9.22 -5.16 -24.53
N ARG A 278 8.60 -4.39 -25.44
CA ARG A 278 7.26 -3.80 -25.18
C ARG A 278 6.17 -4.86 -24.97
N VAL A 279 6.21 -5.95 -25.74
CA VAL A 279 5.27 -7.07 -25.55
C VAL A 279 5.52 -7.75 -24.20
N ALA A 280 6.78 -7.97 -23.82
CA ALA A 280 7.13 -8.52 -22.50
C ALA A 280 6.66 -7.61 -21.36
N GLU A 281 6.92 -6.31 -21.45
CA GLU A 281 6.48 -5.31 -20.46
C GLU A 281 4.95 -5.26 -20.35
N GLY A 282 4.21 -5.39 -21.44
CA GLY A 282 2.75 -5.47 -21.40
C GLY A 282 2.23 -6.72 -20.69
N ILE A 283 2.89 -7.86 -20.89
CA ILE A 283 2.60 -9.11 -20.15
C ILE A 283 2.90 -8.92 -18.66
N ILE A 284 4.07 -8.37 -18.33
CA ILE A 284 4.52 -8.16 -16.94
C ILE A 284 3.60 -7.17 -16.22
N LEU A 285 3.19 -6.08 -16.88
CA LEU A 285 2.26 -5.10 -16.33
C LEU A 285 0.95 -5.78 -15.93
N TYR A 286 0.36 -6.59 -16.82
CA TYR A 286 -0.85 -7.34 -16.50
C TYR A 286 -0.67 -8.25 -15.28
N VAL A 287 0.45 -8.97 -15.18
CA VAL A 287 0.72 -9.88 -14.06
C VAL A 287 0.87 -9.11 -12.75
N LYS A 288 1.63 -8.01 -12.76
CA LYS A 288 1.86 -7.17 -11.58
C LYS A 288 0.56 -6.58 -11.05
N THR A 289 -0.27 -6.03 -11.93
CA THR A 289 -1.56 -5.43 -11.54
C THR A 289 -2.52 -6.44 -10.94
N TYR A 290 -2.61 -7.65 -11.50
CA TYR A 290 -3.64 -8.62 -11.11
C TYR A 290 -3.17 -9.71 -10.17
N LYS A 291 -1.97 -9.56 -9.58
CA LYS A 291 -1.42 -10.41 -8.50
C LYS A 291 -1.70 -11.90 -8.70
N VAL A 292 -1.38 -12.41 -9.88
CA VAL A 292 -1.60 -13.82 -10.20
C VAL A 292 -0.65 -14.65 -9.33
N ASP A 293 -1.20 -15.40 -8.37
CA ASP A 293 -0.43 -16.20 -7.42
C ASP A 293 0.61 -17.10 -8.11
N TYR A 294 1.84 -17.05 -7.59
CA TYR A 294 3.03 -17.68 -8.16
C TYR A 294 3.11 -19.20 -7.96
N TYR A 295 2.05 -19.84 -7.49
CA TYR A 295 2.18 -21.16 -6.90
C TYR A 295 2.34 -22.31 -7.88
N ASP A 296 2.04 -22.15 -9.18
CA ASP A 296 2.40 -23.20 -10.17
C ASP A 296 2.51 -22.76 -11.64
N LYS A 297 1.82 -21.70 -12.10
CA LYS A 297 1.94 -21.14 -13.47
C LYS A 297 1.20 -19.81 -13.54
N VAL A 298 1.85 -18.74 -14.03
CA VAL A 298 1.20 -17.42 -14.15
C VAL A 298 0.39 -17.36 -15.44
N ILE A 299 -0.95 -17.34 -15.31
CA ILE A 299 -1.87 -17.31 -16.46
C ILE A 299 -2.33 -15.89 -16.75
N VAL A 300 -1.99 -15.40 -17.93
CA VAL A 300 -2.38 -14.10 -18.46
C VAL A 300 -3.65 -14.29 -19.30
N SER A 301 -4.78 -14.06 -18.63
CA SER A 301 -6.12 -14.22 -19.21
C SER A 301 -6.65 -12.90 -19.79
N ILE A 302 -5.98 -12.40 -20.83
CA ILE A 302 -6.35 -11.18 -21.56
C ILE A 302 -6.51 -11.47 -23.07
N THR A 303 -7.31 -10.66 -23.77
CA THR A 303 -7.42 -10.79 -25.23
C THR A 303 -6.13 -10.33 -25.92
N ARG A 304 -5.89 -10.83 -27.14
CA ARG A 304 -4.75 -10.41 -27.95
C ARG A 304 -4.82 -8.92 -28.31
N GLU A 305 -6.01 -8.44 -28.61
CA GLU A 305 -6.30 -7.04 -28.90
C GLU A 305 -5.91 -6.14 -27.71
N ASP A 306 -6.40 -6.46 -26.50
CA ASP A 306 -6.05 -5.70 -25.29
C ASP A 306 -4.53 -5.79 -25.00
N LEU A 307 -3.91 -6.96 -25.17
CA LEU A 307 -2.46 -7.07 -24.96
C LEU A 307 -1.66 -6.24 -25.97
N SER A 308 -2.10 -6.13 -27.23
CA SER A 308 -1.47 -5.24 -28.21
C SER A 308 -1.69 -3.77 -27.85
N ASN A 309 -2.86 -3.43 -27.30
CA ASN A 309 -3.17 -2.07 -26.87
C ASN A 309 -2.39 -1.70 -25.60
N ILE A 310 -2.05 -2.65 -24.73
CA ILE A 310 -1.12 -2.44 -23.60
C ILE A 310 0.30 -2.23 -24.11
N ALA A 311 0.78 -3.12 -25.00
CA ALA A 311 2.14 -3.06 -25.54
C ALA A 311 2.36 -1.87 -26.50
N GLY A 312 1.28 -1.23 -26.95
CA GLY A 312 1.31 -0.17 -27.97
C GLY A 312 1.78 -0.66 -29.34
N THR A 313 1.44 -1.91 -29.70
CA THR A 313 1.91 -2.57 -30.94
C THR A 313 0.77 -2.80 -31.92
N ALA A 314 1.05 -3.37 -33.09
CA ALA A 314 0.02 -3.92 -33.98
C ALA A 314 -0.30 -5.35 -33.55
N MET A 315 -1.53 -5.81 -33.82
CA MET A 315 -1.98 -7.15 -33.42
C MET A 315 -1.12 -8.26 -34.07
N GLU A 316 -0.77 -8.11 -35.34
CA GLU A 316 0.08 -9.06 -36.08
C GLU A 316 1.49 -9.12 -35.48
N SER A 317 2.04 -7.97 -35.09
CA SER A 317 3.35 -7.87 -34.44
C SER A 317 3.34 -8.58 -33.09
N LEU A 318 2.29 -8.37 -32.29
CA LEU A 318 2.12 -9.06 -31.02
C LEU A 318 2.09 -10.58 -31.21
N VAL A 319 1.24 -11.08 -32.13
CA VAL A 319 1.10 -12.53 -32.37
C VAL A 319 2.43 -13.15 -32.80
N ARG A 320 3.20 -12.47 -33.66
CA ARG A 320 4.54 -12.92 -34.06
C ARG A 320 5.48 -13.03 -32.86
N THR A 321 5.58 -11.97 -32.06
CA THR A 321 6.46 -11.95 -30.88
C THR A 321 6.09 -13.01 -29.84
N LEU A 322 4.80 -13.28 -29.64
CA LEU A 322 4.37 -14.36 -28.76
C LEU A 322 4.76 -15.74 -29.30
N GLY A 323 4.77 -15.92 -30.62
CA GLY A 323 5.32 -17.11 -31.27
C GLY A 323 6.80 -17.30 -30.93
N ASP A 324 7.59 -16.23 -31.08
CA ASP A 324 9.02 -16.24 -30.74
C ASP A 324 9.25 -16.57 -29.25
N PHE A 325 8.48 -15.95 -28.34
CA PHE A 325 8.55 -16.24 -26.90
C PHE A 325 8.22 -17.70 -26.57
N ARG A 326 7.25 -18.28 -27.27
CA ARG A 326 6.88 -19.69 -27.10
C ARG A 326 7.99 -20.61 -27.57
N ASP A 327 8.55 -20.33 -28.75
CA ASP A 327 9.60 -21.17 -29.35
C ASP A 327 10.90 -21.13 -28.52
N GLU A 328 11.12 -20.05 -27.77
CA GLU A 328 12.21 -19.90 -26.80
C GLU A 328 11.88 -20.45 -25.39
N GLY A 329 10.67 -20.96 -25.17
CA GLY A 329 10.24 -21.52 -23.88
C GLY A 329 10.02 -20.47 -22.78
N LEU A 330 9.82 -19.19 -23.13
CA LEU A 330 9.50 -18.13 -22.16
C LEU A 330 8.02 -18.17 -21.75
N ILE A 331 7.15 -18.60 -22.67
CA ILE A 331 5.72 -18.75 -22.45
C ILE A 331 5.21 -20.04 -23.08
N GLU A 332 4.04 -20.48 -22.64
CA GLU A 332 3.18 -21.45 -23.30
C GLU A 332 1.87 -20.74 -23.74
N ILE A 333 1.20 -21.31 -24.74
CA ILE A 333 -0.15 -20.88 -25.14
C ILE A 333 -1.09 -22.05 -24.93
N ILE A 334 -1.97 -21.96 -23.93
CA ILE A 334 -2.93 -23.00 -23.56
C ILE A 334 -4.33 -22.41 -23.65
N ASP A 335 -5.21 -23.01 -24.45
CA ASP A 335 -6.59 -22.53 -24.70
C ASP A 335 -6.66 -21.04 -25.07
N GLY A 336 -5.69 -20.59 -25.87
CA GLY A 336 -5.56 -19.19 -26.30
C GLY A 336 -5.02 -18.23 -25.25
N LYS A 337 -4.84 -18.67 -23.99
CA LYS A 337 -4.25 -17.87 -22.91
C LYS A 337 -2.73 -17.97 -22.91
N VAL A 338 -2.05 -16.92 -22.47
CA VAL A 338 -0.60 -16.94 -22.28
C VAL A 338 -0.32 -17.47 -20.89
N VAL A 339 0.52 -18.50 -20.81
CA VAL A 339 1.00 -19.05 -19.54
C VAL A 339 2.48 -18.76 -19.48
N ILE A 340 2.93 -18.04 -18.46
CA ILE A 340 4.34 -17.65 -18.34
C ILE A 340 5.11 -18.82 -17.74
N SER A 341 6.16 -19.24 -18.44
CA SER A 341 7.05 -20.32 -18.00
C SER A 341 8.20 -19.78 -17.16
N ASP A 342 8.70 -18.57 -17.47
CA ASP A 342 9.79 -17.92 -16.74
C ASP A 342 9.61 -16.39 -16.74
N ILE A 343 9.04 -15.85 -15.66
CA ILE A 343 8.79 -14.41 -15.52
C ILE A 343 10.10 -13.61 -15.42
N THR A 344 11.13 -14.18 -14.78
CA THR A 344 12.41 -13.50 -14.57
C THR A 344 13.17 -13.32 -15.88
N LYS A 345 13.09 -14.28 -16.80
CA LYS A 345 13.66 -14.11 -18.14
C LYS A 345 12.91 -13.06 -18.96
N LEU A 346 11.57 -13.03 -18.88
CA LEU A 346 10.78 -11.98 -19.54
C LEU A 346 11.15 -10.58 -19.01
N GLU A 347 11.31 -10.42 -17.69
CA GLU A 347 11.72 -9.16 -17.06
C GLU A 347 13.13 -8.70 -17.45
N LYS A 348 14.03 -9.65 -17.74
CA LYS A 348 15.44 -9.37 -18.08
C LYS A 348 15.71 -9.23 -19.58
N LEU A 349 14.67 -9.22 -20.43
CA LEU A 349 14.85 -9.01 -21.87
C LEU A 349 15.49 -7.63 -22.14
N LYS A 350 16.68 -7.66 -22.76
CA LYS A 350 17.40 -6.43 -23.13
C LYS A 350 16.78 -5.73 -24.34
N TYR A 351 16.17 -6.51 -25.24
CA TYR A 351 15.55 -6.08 -26.49
C TYR A 351 14.24 -6.83 -26.69
#